data_AF-A0AA97DUW4-F1
#
_entry.id   AF-A0AA97DUW4-F1
#
_cell.length_a   1.000
_cell.length_b   1.000
_cell.length_c   1.000
_cell.angle_alpha   90.00
_cell.angle_beta   90.00
_cell.angle_gamma   90.00
#
_symmetry.space_group_name_H-M   'P 1'
#
loop_
_entity.id
_entity.type
_entity.pdbx_description
1 polymer ?
#
loop_
_entity_poly.entity_id
_entity_poly.type
_entity_poly.pdbx_seq_one_letter_code
_entity_poly.pdbx_strand_id
1 'polypeptide(L)'
;MKWFNDNLSENVIVVPKRRVYKKNIVEIYGERHFLEDVYSVLNIVENLYPDYRESIIKFKETRFLYCYNMFISNAYVFLEYLDWLFSVLFLLEKNIDLDKNLGYQERVFGFLSERLFTLWLLHNSKKYKIIEMDVLTIMGAKC
;
A
#
# COMPACT_ATOMS: atom_id res chain seq x y z
N MET A 1 -5.51 21.27 -15.49
CA MET A 1 -6.74 20.45 -15.42
C MET A 1 -6.96 19.55 -16.64
N LYS A 2 -6.67 19.98 -17.88
CA LYS A 2 -6.97 19.18 -19.10
C LYS A 2 -6.51 17.71 -19.04
N TRP A 3 -5.26 17.44 -18.63
CA TRP A 3 -4.76 16.07 -18.52
C TRP A 3 -5.64 15.18 -17.63
N PHE A 4 -6.08 15.68 -16.47
CA PHE A 4 -6.95 14.93 -15.56
C PHE A 4 -8.30 14.61 -16.21
N ASN A 5 -8.93 15.57 -16.88
CA ASN A 5 -10.20 15.33 -17.56
C ASN A 5 -10.07 14.31 -18.70
N ASP A 6 -8.94 14.31 -19.40
CA ASP A 6 -8.70 13.43 -20.54
C ASP A 6 -8.26 12.01 -20.12
N ASN A 7 -7.73 11.84 -18.89
CA ASN A 7 -7.08 10.59 -18.47
C ASN A 7 -7.67 9.95 -17.20
N LEU A 8 -8.39 10.68 -16.35
CA LEU A 8 -9.10 10.10 -15.21
C LEU A 8 -10.52 9.69 -15.63
N SER A 9 -10.76 8.40 -15.62
CA SER A 9 -12.11 7.82 -15.73
C SER A 9 -12.46 7.05 -14.46
N GLU A 10 -13.68 6.52 -14.39
CA GLU A 10 -14.22 5.81 -13.22
C GLU A 10 -13.39 4.60 -12.78
N ASN A 11 -12.57 4.04 -13.67
CA ASN A 11 -11.76 2.85 -13.37
C ASN A 11 -10.25 3.10 -13.47
N VAL A 12 -9.80 4.36 -13.49
CA VAL A 12 -8.37 4.71 -13.56
C VAL A 12 -7.83 5.10 -12.19
N ILE A 13 -6.66 4.54 -11.86
CA ILE A 13 -5.87 4.92 -10.70
C ILE A 13 -4.50 5.34 -11.20
N VAL A 14 -4.12 6.58 -10.93
CA VAL A 14 -2.80 7.12 -11.21
C VAL A 14 -1.94 6.97 -9.98
N VAL A 15 -0.77 6.36 -10.11
CA VAL A 15 0.16 6.09 -9.02
C VAL A 15 1.58 6.54 -9.41
N PRO A 16 2.46 6.80 -8.45
CA PRO A 16 3.90 6.87 -8.68
C PRO A 16 4.41 5.63 -9.41
N LYS A 17 5.45 5.78 -10.23
CA LYS A 17 6.21 4.62 -10.72
C LYS A 17 6.63 3.73 -9.57
N ARG A 18 6.33 2.43 -9.71
CA ARG A 18 6.68 1.44 -8.70
C ARG A 18 8.20 1.36 -8.53
N ARG A 19 8.65 1.19 -7.29
CA ARG A 19 10.06 0.89 -7.02
C ARG A 19 10.28 -0.61 -7.13
N VAL A 20 11.25 -1.03 -7.92
CA VAL A 20 11.62 -2.44 -8.12
C VAL A 20 12.84 -2.78 -7.27
N TYR A 21 12.83 -3.97 -6.70
CA TYR A 21 13.86 -4.45 -5.78
C TYR A 21 14.38 -5.83 -6.17
N LYS A 22 15.51 -6.22 -5.59
CA LYS A 22 16.11 -7.56 -5.81
C LYS A 22 15.37 -8.66 -5.03
N LYS A 23 14.95 -8.35 -3.81
CA LYS A 23 14.21 -9.21 -2.87
C LYS A 23 12.71 -9.00 -2.97
N ASN A 24 11.91 -9.88 -2.36
CA ASN A 24 10.47 -9.67 -2.28
C ASN A 24 10.11 -8.62 -1.22
N ILE A 25 8.90 -8.07 -1.29
CA ILE A 25 8.46 -6.97 -0.44
C ILE A 25 8.37 -7.31 1.06
N VAL A 26 8.14 -8.58 1.40
CA VAL A 26 8.13 -9.02 2.81
C VAL A 26 9.56 -9.04 3.34
N GLU A 27 10.51 -9.60 2.58
CA GLU A 27 11.93 -9.59 2.93
C GLU A 27 12.47 -8.17 3.07
N ILE A 28 12.11 -7.25 2.17
CA ILE A 28 12.55 -5.85 2.22
C ILE A 28 11.98 -5.13 3.43
N TYR A 29 10.75 -5.45 3.84
CA TYR A 29 10.19 -4.90 5.06
C TYR A 29 11.04 -5.32 6.27
N GLY A 30 11.40 -6.61 6.35
CA GLY A 30 12.24 -7.16 7.41
C GLY A 30 13.66 -6.59 7.50
N GLU A 31 14.16 -5.92 6.45
CA GLU A 31 15.47 -5.23 6.52
C GLU A 31 15.45 -3.97 7.39
N ARG A 32 14.27 -3.39 7.63
CA ARG A 32 14.12 -2.10 8.31
C ARG A 32 13.00 -2.06 9.35
N HIS A 33 12.18 -3.10 9.44
CA HIS A 33 10.97 -3.18 10.26
C HIS A 33 10.76 -4.59 10.81
N PHE A 34 9.84 -4.75 11.76
CA PHE A 34 9.53 -6.04 12.38
C PHE A 34 8.66 -6.91 11.47
N LEU A 35 9.18 -8.04 10.99
CA LEU A 35 8.47 -8.92 10.07
C LEU A 35 7.08 -9.35 10.60
N GLU A 36 6.98 -9.48 11.92
CA GLU A 36 5.76 -9.78 12.66
C GLU A 36 4.60 -8.85 12.28
N ASP A 37 4.87 -7.56 12.05
CA ASP A 37 3.84 -6.58 11.70
C ASP A 37 3.21 -6.87 10.33
N VAL A 38 4.03 -7.23 9.34
CA VAL A 38 3.55 -7.58 8.00
C VAL A 38 2.76 -8.90 8.05
N TYR A 39 3.22 -9.90 8.79
CA TYR A 39 2.45 -11.14 8.91
C TYR A 39 1.14 -10.93 9.67
N SER A 40 1.14 -10.08 10.71
CA SER A 40 -0.06 -9.73 11.47
C SER A 40 -1.09 -9.06 10.56
N VAL A 41 -0.68 -8.08 9.75
CA VAL A 41 -1.59 -7.37 8.86
C VAL A 41 -2.11 -8.27 7.73
N LEU A 42 -1.27 -9.15 7.18
CA LEU A 42 -1.71 -10.11 6.15
C LEU A 42 -2.71 -11.13 6.72
N ASN A 43 -2.53 -11.58 7.96
CA ASN A 43 -3.49 -12.45 8.63
C ASN A 43 -4.83 -11.74 8.87
N ILE A 44 -4.81 -10.46 9.27
CA ILE A 44 -6.03 -9.66 9.39
C ILE A 44 -6.74 -9.56 8.04
N VAL A 45 -6.01 -9.26 6.95
CA VAL A 45 -6.60 -9.19 5.61
C VAL A 45 -7.21 -10.53 5.21
N GLU A 46 -6.52 -11.66 5.40
CA GLU A 46 -7.04 -12.99 5.03
C GLU A 46 -8.30 -13.36 5.83
N ASN A 47 -8.41 -12.93 7.09
CA ASN A 47 -9.59 -13.19 7.91
C ASN A 47 -10.79 -12.29 7.57
N LEU A 48 -10.56 -11.00 7.28
CA LEU A 48 -11.63 -10.07 6.89
C LEU A 48 -12.08 -10.25 5.45
N TYR A 49 -11.14 -10.59 4.56
CA TYR A 49 -11.31 -10.66 3.13
C TYR A 49 -10.72 -11.99 2.59
N PRO A 50 -11.42 -13.12 2.77
CA PRO A 50 -10.89 -14.44 2.38
C PRO A 50 -10.56 -14.58 0.88
N ASP A 51 -11.19 -13.77 0.04
CA ASP A 51 -10.92 -13.66 -1.40
C ASP A 51 -9.56 -13.04 -1.74
N TYR A 52 -8.87 -12.44 -0.76
CA TYR A 52 -7.50 -11.94 -0.94
C TYR A 52 -6.44 -13.04 -0.90
N ARG A 53 -6.77 -14.29 -0.56
CA ARG A 53 -5.78 -15.38 -0.38
C ARG A 53 -4.81 -15.51 -1.57
N GLU A 54 -5.32 -15.54 -2.79
CA GLU A 54 -4.46 -15.63 -3.99
C GLU A 54 -3.60 -14.37 -4.17
N SER A 55 -4.18 -13.18 -3.89
CA SER A 55 -3.47 -11.90 -3.96
C SER A 55 -2.36 -11.81 -2.92
N ILE A 56 -2.57 -12.37 -1.71
CA ILE A 56 -1.56 -12.44 -0.64
C ILE A 56 -0.40 -13.35 -1.04
N ILE A 57 -0.68 -14.51 -1.67
CA ILE A 57 0.38 -15.39 -2.19
C ILE A 57 1.22 -14.65 -3.22
N LYS A 58 0.57 -13.99 -4.19
CA LYS A 58 1.27 -13.19 -5.22
C LYS A 58 2.04 -12.01 -4.62
N PHE A 59 1.47 -11.36 -3.61
CA PHE A 59 2.09 -10.26 -2.89
C PHE A 59 3.40 -10.70 -2.22
N LYS A 60 3.42 -11.86 -1.56
CA LYS A 60 4.64 -12.38 -0.92
C LYS A 60 5.78 -12.65 -1.91
N GLU A 61 5.47 -12.93 -3.18
CA GLU A 61 6.45 -13.08 -4.26
C GLU A 61 6.79 -11.77 -5.00
N THR A 62 6.05 -10.70 -4.73
CA THR A 62 6.18 -9.43 -5.45
C THR A 62 7.50 -8.75 -5.07
N ARG A 63 8.20 -8.22 -6.08
CA ARG A 63 9.50 -7.53 -5.92
C ARG A 63 9.44 -6.04 -6.24
N PHE A 64 8.25 -5.45 -6.13
CA PHE A 64 8.05 -4.02 -6.32
C PHE A 64 7.08 -3.45 -5.29
N LEU A 65 7.16 -2.14 -5.06
CA LEU A 65 6.30 -1.43 -4.12
C LEU A 65 5.81 -0.12 -4.75
N TYR A 66 4.53 0.19 -4.59
CA TYR A 66 4.01 1.54 -4.81
C TYR A 66 4.19 2.36 -3.53
N CYS A 67 5.22 3.21 -3.51
CA CYS A 67 5.61 3.98 -2.31
C CYS A 67 4.75 5.24 -2.12
N TYR A 68 5.00 5.92 -1.00
CA TYR A 68 4.56 7.28 -0.67
C TYR A 68 3.10 7.45 -0.25
N ASN A 69 2.27 6.40 -0.35
CA ASN A 69 0.82 6.51 -0.19
C ASN A 69 0.20 7.60 -1.09
N MET A 70 0.80 7.87 -2.25
CA MET A 70 0.32 8.86 -3.21
C MET A 70 -0.44 8.15 -4.33
N PHE A 71 -1.64 8.61 -4.63
CA PHE A 71 -2.38 8.20 -5.82
C PHE A 71 -3.46 9.24 -6.16
N ILE A 72 -3.98 9.16 -7.39
CA ILE A 72 -5.11 9.97 -7.86
C ILE A 72 -6.12 9.02 -8.48
N SER A 73 -7.37 9.15 -8.08
CA SER A 73 -8.50 8.39 -8.61
C SER A 73 -9.76 9.24 -8.57
N ASN A 74 -10.89 8.70 -9.03
CA ASN A 74 -12.19 9.25 -8.66
C ASN A 74 -12.50 8.98 -7.17
N ALA A 75 -13.52 9.68 -6.65
CA ALA A 75 -13.91 9.62 -5.25
C ALA A 75 -14.40 8.24 -4.80
N TYR A 76 -15.12 7.50 -5.64
CA TYR A 76 -15.63 6.17 -5.27
C TYR A 76 -14.48 5.19 -5.03
N VAL A 77 -13.49 5.16 -5.92
CA VAL A 77 -12.31 4.30 -5.79
C VAL A 77 -11.47 4.71 -4.57
N PHE A 78 -11.36 6.01 -4.30
CA PHE A 78 -10.66 6.51 -3.13
C PHE A 78 -11.31 6.03 -1.83
N LEU A 79 -12.64 6.17 -1.71
CA LEU A 79 -13.40 5.73 -0.54
C LEU A 79 -13.37 4.20 -0.40
N GLU A 80 -13.52 3.45 -1.49
CA GLU A 80 -13.43 1.99 -1.48
C GLU A 80 -12.07 1.51 -0.92
N TYR A 81 -10.97 2.14 -1.33
CA TYR A 81 -9.65 1.83 -0.79
C TYR A 81 -9.51 2.23 0.68
N LEU A 82 -9.99 3.41 1.09
CA LEU A 82 -9.88 3.85 2.48
C LEU A 82 -10.71 2.97 3.43
N ASP A 83 -11.93 2.61 3.04
CA ASP A 83 -12.80 1.73 3.82
C ASP A 83 -12.11 0.38 4.05
N TRP A 84 -11.53 -0.19 2.99
CA TRP A 84 -10.73 -1.41 3.08
C TRP A 84 -9.49 -1.22 3.97
N LEU A 85 -8.69 -0.19 3.73
CA LEU A 85 -7.43 0.06 4.44
C LEU A 85 -7.65 0.23 5.94
N PHE A 86 -8.60 1.09 6.33
CA PHE A 86 -8.81 1.41 7.74
C PHE A 86 -9.50 0.28 8.52
N SER A 87 -10.33 -0.54 7.86
CA SER A 87 -10.85 -1.76 8.50
C SER A 87 -9.72 -2.68 8.98
N VAL A 88 -8.64 -2.77 8.19
CA VAL A 88 -7.46 -3.59 8.49
C VAL A 88 -6.59 -2.91 9.54
N LEU A 89 -6.26 -1.62 9.35
CA LEU A 89 -5.35 -0.90 10.24
C LEU A 89 -5.91 -0.72 11.66
N PHE A 90 -7.23 -0.46 11.81
CA PHE A 90 -7.85 -0.35 13.14
C PHE A 90 -7.91 -1.68 13.89
N LEU A 91 -7.93 -2.81 13.18
CA LEU A 91 -7.78 -4.12 13.82
C LEU A 91 -6.32 -4.41 14.16
N LEU A 92 -5.38 -3.98 13.33
CA LEU A 92 -3.95 -4.12 13.66
C LEU A 92 -3.59 -3.31 14.91
N GLU A 93 -4.09 -2.08 15.03
CA GLU A 93 -3.83 -1.19 16.17
C GLU A 93 -4.13 -1.86 17.52
N LYS A 94 -5.17 -2.69 17.58
CA LYS A 94 -5.55 -3.42 18.80
C LYS A 94 -4.63 -4.59 19.14
N ASN A 95 -3.83 -5.05 18.19
CA ASN A 95 -3.04 -6.28 18.28
C ASN A 95 -1.52 -6.04 18.19
N ILE A 96 -1.09 -4.82 17.89
CA ILE A 96 0.32 -4.46 17.75
C ILE A 96 0.86 -3.85 19.04
N ASP A 97 2.07 -4.26 19.41
CA ASP A 97 2.78 -3.72 20.56
C ASP A 97 3.53 -2.44 20.16
N LEU A 98 2.91 -1.29 20.43
CA LEU A 98 3.47 0.02 20.08
C LEU A 98 4.69 0.40 20.93
N ASP A 99 4.84 -0.16 22.12
CA ASP A 99 5.96 0.16 23.01
C ASP A 99 7.30 -0.40 22.47
N LYS A 100 7.24 -1.43 21.63
CA LYS A 100 8.40 -1.93 20.86
C LYS A 100 8.78 -1.05 19.68
N ASN A 101 7.91 -0.11 19.30
CA ASN A 101 8.01 0.68 18.07
C ASN A 101 8.52 2.11 18.29
N LEU A 102 9.38 2.34 19.29
CA LEU A 102 9.92 3.67 19.56
C LEU A 102 10.84 4.19 18.43
N GLY A 103 10.79 5.50 18.16
CA GLY A 103 11.62 6.16 17.16
C GLY A 103 11.16 5.91 15.72
N TYR A 104 11.99 5.26 14.90
CA TYR A 104 11.68 5.09 13.46
C TYR A 104 10.39 4.29 13.22
N GLN A 105 10.06 3.35 14.11
CA GLN A 105 8.90 2.46 13.99
C GLN A 105 7.58 3.11 14.43
N GLU A 106 7.59 4.34 14.95
CA GLU A 106 6.35 5.07 15.29
C GLU A 106 5.45 5.26 14.07
N ARG A 107 6.04 5.19 12.87
CA ARG A 107 5.33 5.26 11.58
C ARG A 107 4.97 3.90 11.00
N VAL A 108 4.93 2.83 11.81
CA VAL A 108 4.60 1.46 11.38
C VAL A 108 3.35 1.41 10.50
N PHE A 109 2.27 2.10 10.88
CA PHE A 109 1.04 2.14 10.09
C PHE A 109 1.24 2.79 8.72
N GLY A 110 2.07 3.83 8.62
CA GLY A 110 2.41 4.46 7.33
C GLY A 110 3.30 3.58 6.45
N PHE A 111 4.19 2.79 7.04
CA PHE A 111 5.00 1.82 6.29
C PHE A 111 4.14 0.66 5.78
N LEU A 112 3.27 0.13 6.63
CA LEU A 112 2.34 -0.94 6.29
C LEU A 112 1.29 -0.49 5.28
N SER A 113 0.81 0.75 5.34
CA SER A 113 -0.17 1.25 4.36
C SER A 113 0.37 1.26 2.94
N GLU A 114 1.67 1.52 2.73
CA GLU A 114 2.28 1.41 1.38
C GLU A 114 2.25 -0.02 0.85
N ARG A 115 2.45 -1.01 1.74
CA ARG A 115 2.40 -2.43 1.40
C ARG A 115 0.97 -2.85 1.12
N LEU A 116 0.04 -2.47 2.00
CA LEU A 116 -1.39 -2.72 1.84
C LEU A 116 -1.93 -2.10 0.55
N PHE A 117 -1.49 -0.90 0.18
CA PHE A 117 -1.85 -0.29 -1.10
C PHE A 117 -1.39 -1.15 -2.28
N THR A 118 -0.16 -1.68 -2.24
CA THR A 118 0.34 -2.59 -3.27
C THR A 118 -0.47 -3.89 -3.31
N LEU A 119 -0.83 -4.47 -2.17
CA LEU A 119 -1.70 -5.66 -2.09
C LEU A 119 -3.08 -5.39 -2.69
N TRP A 120 -3.70 -4.27 -2.32
CA TRP A 120 -5.02 -3.87 -2.79
C TRP A 120 -5.05 -3.65 -4.31
N LEU A 121 -4.00 -3.01 -4.88
CA LEU A 121 -3.86 -2.85 -6.33
C LEU A 121 -3.64 -4.19 -7.05
N LEU A 122 -2.88 -5.11 -6.45
CA LEU A 122 -2.69 -6.46 -7.01
C LEU A 122 -4.00 -7.25 -7.04
N HIS A 123 -4.80 -7.14 -5.98
CA HIS A 123 -6.12 -7.79 -5.89
C HIS A 123 -7.09 -7.21 -6.93
N ASN A 124 -7.15 -5.88 -7.01
CA ASN A 124 -8.09 -5.17 -7.88
C ASN A 124 -7.57 -4.93 -9.31
N SER A 125 -6.49 -5.61 -9.74
CA SER A 125 -5.82 -5.32 -11.01
C SER A 125 -6.67 -5.64 -12.25
N LYS A 126 -7.74 -6.42 -12.10
CA LYS A 126 -8.72 -6.68 -13.17
C LYS A 126 -9.83 -5.62 -13.22
N LYS A 127 -10.08 -4.94 -12.11
CA LYS A 127 -11.12 -3.92 -11.95
C LYS A 127 -10.61 -2.53 -12.37
N TYR A 128 -9.37 -2.22 -12.04
CA TYR A 128 -8.80 -0.89 -12.26
C TYR A 128 -7.62 -0.89 -13.24
N LYS A 129 -7.60 0.13 -14.09
CA LYS A 129 -6.45 0.47 -14.93
C LYS A 129 -5.48 1.34 -14.13
N ILE A 130 -4.28 0.83 -13.90
CA ILE A 130 -3.20 1.54 -13.20
C ILE A 130 -2.36 2.32 -14.22
N ILE A 131 -2.15 3.61 -13.98
CA ILE A 131 -1.26 4.48 -14.76
C ILE A 131 -0.13 4.95 -13.85
N GLU A 132 1.11 4.61 -14.21
CA GLU A 132 2.29 5.03 -13.46
C GLU A 132 2.82 6.38 -13.96
N MET A 133 3.15 7.29 -13.05
CA MET A 133 3.72 8.60 -13.35
C MET A 133 4.99 8.87 -12.54
N ASP A 134 5.86 9.72 -13.10
CA ASP A 134 7.07 10.16 -12.42
C ASP A 134 6.74 11.09 -11.24
N VAL A 135 7.47 10.90 -10.14
CA VAL A 135 7.40 11.77 -8.96
C VAL A 135 8.43 12.87 -9.12
N LEU A 136 7.99 14.13 -9.04
CA LEU A 136 8.87 15.28 -9.03
C LEU A 136 9.18 15.67 -7.59
N THR A 137 10.45 15.58 -7.21
CA THR A 137 10.93 16.07 -5.91
C THR A 137 11.40 17.50 -6.06
N ILE A 138 10.79 18.42 -5.32
CA ILE A 138 11.26 19.81 -5.25
C ILE A 138 12.45 19.84 -4.27
N MET A 139 13.67 19.96 -4.81
CA MET A 139 14.86 20.13 -3.98
C MET A 139 14.86 21.55 -3.38
N GLY A 140 14.86 21.67 -2.05
CA GLY A 140 14.94 22.99 -1.40
C GLY A 140 14.36 23.09 0.02
N ALA A 141 13.49 22.16 0.43
CA ALA A 141 13.08 22.06 1.83
C ALA A 141 14.09 21.17 2.57
N LYS A 142 14.97 21.78 3.37
CA LYS A 142 15.64 21.06 4.44
C LYS A 142 14.54 20.62 5.41
N CYS A 143 14.22 19.33 5.44
CA CYS A 143 13.64 18.72 6.63
C CYS A 143 14.74 18.54 7.68
#